data_AF-A0A2A3F512-F1
#
_entry.id   AF-A0A2A3F512-F1
#
_cell.length_a   1.000
_cell.length_b   1.000
_cell.length_c   1.000
_cell.angle_alpha   90.00
_cell.angle_beta   90.00
_cell.angle_gamma   90.00
#
_symmetry.space_group_name_H-M   'P 1'
#
loop_
_entity.id
_entity.type
_entity.pdbx_description
1 polymer ?
#
loop_
_entity_poly.entity_id
_entity_poly.type
_entity_poly.pdbx_seq_one_letter_code
_entity_poly.pdbx_strand_id
1 'polypeptide(L)'
;MVGDEYYPDHLLPVIREQEVRYRRFAELREQVLLEYGYNTARAYWGDLEDVFRWAVERDKDVLALTEKDVKQYIALLRRRKYSHNTIRRHVTTLRKLYDELISRGHRNDNPAKRVIVTSVATKPNAV
;
A
#
# COMPACT_ATOMS: atom_id res chain seq x y z
N MET A 1 -4.40 -7.24 -43.22
CA MET A 1 -3.59 -8.06 -42.30
C MET A 1 -2.67 -7.10 -41.56
N VAL A 2 -3.03 -6.70 -40.36
CA VAL A 2 -2.20 -5.88 -39.47
C VAL A 2 -1.46 -6.87 -38.58
N GLY A 3 -0.13 -6.84 -38.60
CA GLY A 3 0.67 -7.72 -37.77
C GLY A 3 0.50 -7.34 -36.31
N ASP A 4 -0.16 -8.22 -35.55
CA ASP A 4 0.00 -8.28 -34.09
C ASP A 4 1.40 -8.83 -33.81
N GLU A 5 2.41 -7.99 -34.00
CA GLU A 5 3.79 -8.30 -33.59
C GLU A 5 3.98 -7.88 -32.13
N TYR A 6 3.09 -8.34 -31.25
CA TYR A 6 3.35 -8.31 -29.83
C TYR A 6 4.25 -9.51 -29.50
N TYR A 7 5.35 -9.23 -28.81
CA TYR A 7 6.25 -10.28 -28.33
C TYR A 7 5.43 -11.30 -27.52
N PRO A 8 5.55 -12.62 -27.78
CA PRO A 8 4.60 -13.58 -27.24
C PRO A 8 4.57 -13.55 -25.70
N ASP A 9 3.39 -13.36 -25.12
CA ASP A 9 3.20 -13.24 -23.66
C ASP A 9 3.75 -14.42 -22.85
N HIS A 10 3.93 -15.58 -23.49
CA HIS A 10 4.52 -16.77 -22.89
C HIS A 10 6.04 -16.71 -22.73
N LEU A 11 6.71 -15.78 -23.42
CA LEU A 11 8.14 -15.49 -23.31
C LEU A 11 8.44 -14.30 -22.37
N LEU A 12 7.42 -13.67 -21.77
CA LEU A 12 7.54 -12.58 -20.79
C LEU A 12 7.23 -13.08 -19.37
N PRO A 13 8.17 -13.81 -18.70
CA PRO A 13 7.94 -14.32 -17.35
C PRO A 13 7.63 -13.21 -16.33
N VAL A 14 8.16 -12.00 -16.54
CA VAL A 14 7.99 -10.84 -15.66
C VAL A 14 6.55 -10.31 -15.64
N ILE A 15 5.86 -10.28 -16.79
CA ILE A 15 4.47 -9.77 -16.88
C ILE A 15 3.53 -10.67 -16.09
N ARG A 16 3.66 -12.00 -16.25
CA ARG A 16 2.82 -12.98 -15.56
C ARG A 16 2.96 -12.92 -14.05
N GLU A 17 4.19 -12.77 -13.54
CA GLU A 17 4.41 -12.67 -12.10
C GLU A 17 3.81 -11.38 -11.52
N GLN A 18 3.98 -10.26 -12.23
CA GLN A 18 3.44 -8.97 -11.82
C GLN A 18 1.90 -8.95 -11.79
N GLU A 19 1.25 -9.54 -12.80
CA GLU A 19 -0.20 -9.71 -12.82
C GLU A 19 -0.73 -10.54 -11.64
N VAL A 20 -0.01 -11.61 -11.27
CA VAL A 20 -0.37 -12.44 -10.11
C VAL A 20 -0.23 -11.65 -8.80
N ARG A 21 0.86 -10.90 -8.63
CA ARG A 21 1.06 -10.02 -7.46
C ARG A 21 -0.06 -8.99 -7.35
N TYR A 22 -0.44 -8.37 -8.46
CA TYR A 22 -1.49 -7.34 -8.50
C TYR A 22 -2.86 -7.91 -8.17
N ARG A 23 -3.17 -9.09 -8.71
CA ARG A 23 -4.42 -9.79 -8.40
C ARG A 23 -4.53 -10.13 -6.91
N ARG A 24 -3.47 -10.71 -6.32
CA ARG A 24 -3.43 -11.04 -4.89
C ARG A 24 -3.64 -9.81 -4.02
N PHE A 25 -2.97 -8.70 -4.35
CA PHE A 25 -3.18 -7.45 -3.63
C PHE A 25 -4.61 -6.94 -3.76
N ALA A 26 -5.18 -6.94 -4.96
CA ALA A 26 -6.55 -6.49 -5.19
C ALA A 26 -7.55 -7.33 -4.38
N GLU A 27 -7.43 -8.65 -4.41
CA GLU A 27 -8.29 -9.56 -3.63
C GLU A 27 -8.21 -9.29 -2.12
N LEU A 28 -7.00 -9.17 -1.57
CA LEU A 28 -6.82 -8.85 -0.15
C LEU A 28 -7.34 -7.47 0.22
N ARG A 29 -7.13 -6.47 -0.65
CA ARG A 29 -7.69 -5.14 -0.45
C ARG A 29 -9.20 -5.23 -0.32
N GLU A 30 -9.89 -5.85 -1.28
CA GLU A 30 -11.35 -5.95 -1.23
C GLU A 30 -11.82 -6.67 0.06
N GLN A 31 -11.15 -7.75 0.47
CA GLN A 31 -11.47 -8.47 1.71
C GLN A 31 -11.38 -7.58 2.94
N VAL A 32 -10.31 -6.79 3.08
CA VAL A 32 -10.16 -5.83 4.19
C VAL A 32 -11.28 -4.79 4.17
N LEU A 33 -11.73 -4.37 2.99
CA LEU A 33 -12.73 -3.31 2.85
C LEU A 33 -14.17 -3.79 3.14
N LEU A 34 -14.46 -5.08 2.99
CA LEU A 34 -15.79 -5.66 3.28
C LEU A 34 -16.25 -5.47 4.72
N GLU A 35 -15.32 -5.29 5.67
CA GLU A 35 -15.62 -5.06 7.08
C GLU A 35 -16.11 -3.63 7.39
N TYR A 36 -16.06 -2.72 6.43
CA TYR A 36 -16.28 -1.29 6.66
C TYR A 36 -17.41 -0.71 5.82
N GLY A 37 -18.13 0.28 6.38
CA GLY A 37 -19.11 1.06 5.64
C GLY A 37 -18.47 1.89 4.51
N TYR A 38 -19.27 2.28 3.51
CA TYR A 38 -18.83 2.89 2.25
C TYR A 38 -17.78 4.01 2.40
N ASN A 39 -18.00 4.98 3.30
CA ASN A 39 -17.09 6.12 3.45
C ASN A 39 -15.71 5.70 3.97
N THR A 40 -15.67 4.78 4.93
CA THR A 40 -14.43 4.23 5.47
C THR A 40 -13.74 3.34 4.44
N ALA A 41 -14.51 2.47 3.77
CA ALA A 41 -14.00 1.61 2.71
C ALA A 41 -13.37 2.43 1.57
N ARG A 42 -14.05 3.48 1.10
CA ARG A 42 -13.54 4.39 0.06
C ARG A 42 -12.23 5.08 0.48
N ALA A 43 -12.15 5.54 1.72
CA ALA A 43 -10.94 6.16 2.25
C ALA A 43 -9.78 5.15 2.31
N TYR A 44 -10.02 3.96 2.84
CA TYR A 44 -9.03 2.90 2.95
C TYR A 44 -8.59 2.37 1.59
N TRP A 45 -9.52 2.28 0.62
CA TRP A 45 -9.21 1.92 -0.76
C TRP A 45 -8.18 2.88 -1.35
N GLY A 46 -8.40 4.20 -1.22
CA GLY A 46 -7.46 5.21 -1.71
C GLY A 46 -6.11 5.14 -1.00
N ASP A 47 -6.11 4.87 0.31
CA ASP A 47 -4.87 4.74 1.07
C ASP A 47 -4.04 3.51 0.63
N LEU A 48 -4.69 2.39 0.34
CA LEU A 48 -4.06 1.15 -0.15
C LEU A 48 -3.59 1.26 -1.59
N GLU A 49 -4.37 1.93 -2.43
CA GLU A 49 -4.01 2.20 -3.82
C GLU A 49 -2.76 3.10 -3.92
N ASP A 50 -2.63 4.11 -3.05
CA ASP A 50 -1.45 5.01 -3.04
C ASP A 50 -0.15 4.27 -2.66
N VAL A 51 -0.18 3.42 -1.63
CA VAL A 51 1.00 2.62 -1.25
C VAL A 51 1.32 1.53 -2.28
N PHE A 52 0.30 0.95 -2.93
CA PHE A 52 0.51 0.00 -4.03
C PHE A 52 1.27 0.64 -5.18
N ARG A 53 0.82 1.82 -5.66
CA ARG A 53 1.52 2.56 -6.71
C ARG A 53 2.95 2.90 -6.31
N TRP A 54 3.14 3.36 -5.07
CA TRP A 54 4.48 3.65 -4.53
C TRP A 54 5.41 2.43 -4.57
N ALA A 55 4.89 1.25 -4.25
CA ALA A 55 5.64 0.00 -4.26
C ALA A 55 5.97 -0.43 -5.69
N VAL A 56 4.99 -0.39 -6.60
CA VAL A 56 5.15 -0.71 -8.03
C VAL A 56 6.20 0.18 -8.70
N GLU A 57 6.15 1.50 -8.47
CA GLU A 57 7.15 2.46 -8.97
C GLU A 57 8.59 2.14 -8.52
N ARG A 58 8.76 1.31 -7.49
CA ARG A 58 10.03 0.93 -6.89
C ARG A 58 10.36 -0.55 -7.06
N ASP A 59 9.60 -1.24 -7.91
CA ASP A 59 9.70 -2.68 -8.14
C ASP A 59 9.60 -3.50 -6.85
N LYS A 60 8.66 -3.13 -5.98
CA LYS A 60 8.38 -3.80 -4.71
C LYS A 60 7.00 -4.43 -4.72
N ASP A 61 6.90 -5.59 -4.09
CA ASP A 61 5.61 -6.19 -3.75
C ASP A 61 5.07 -5.53 -2.47
N VAL A 62 3.88 -4.91 -2.58
CA VAL A 62 3.17 -4.27 -1.47
C VAL A 62 2.87 -5.26 -0.33
N LEU A 63 2.64 -6.55 -0.63
CA LEU A 63 2.37 -7.58 0.38
C LEU A 63 3.66 -8.00 1.12
N ALA A 64 4.83 -7.71 0.56
CA ALA A 64 6.13 -8.10 1.08
C ALA A 64 6.98 -6.93 1.63
N LEU A 65 6.41 -5.73 1.78
CA LEU A 65 7.18 -4.58 2.30
C LEU A 65 7.78 -4.86 3.68
N THR A 66 8.96 -4.32 3.93
CA THR A 66 9.63 -4.37 5.23
C THR A 66 9.25 -3.15 6.09
N GLU A 67 9.58 -3.17 7.39
CA GLU A 67 9.41 -2.00 8.26
C GLU A 67 10.18 -0.77 7.72
N LYS A 68 11.35 -0.98 7.10
CA LYS A 68 12.13 0.08 6.44
C LYS A 68 11.36 0.71 5.28
N ASP A 69 10.70 -0.12 4.48
CA ASP A 69 9.91 0.34 3.33
C ASP A 69 8.69 1.16 3.79
N VAL A 70 7.98 0.67 4.81
CA VAL A 70 6.84 1.42 5.38
C VAL A 70 7.32 2.77 5.93
N LYS A 71 8.46 2.83 6.64
CA LYS A 71 9.05 4.10 7.11
C LYS A 71 9.38 5.05 5.95
N GLN A 72 9.94 4.53 4.85
CA GLN A 72 10.23 5.33 3.66
C GLN A 72 8.95 5.89 3.02
N TYR A 73 7.92 5.06 2.90
CA TYR A 73 6.61 5.48 2.40
C TYR A 73 5.99 6.59 3.28
N ILE A 74 5.99 6.44 4.60
CA ILE A 74 5.49 7.48 5.51
C ILE A 74 6.32 8.76 5.44
N ALA A 75 7.65 8.66 5.27
CA ALA A 75 8.50 9.82 5.05
C ALA A 75 8.16 10.56 3.75
N LEU A 76 7.80 9.83 2.68
CA LEU A 76 7.31 10.41 1.44
C LEU A 76 5.99 11.15 1.64
N LEU A 77 5.02 10.57 2.34
CA LEU A 77 3.74 11.24 2.62
C LEU A 77 3.95 12.56 3.38
N ARG A 78 4.86 12.57 4.36
CA ARG A 78 5.25 13.80 5.08
C ARG A 78 5.86 14.84 4.13
N ARG A 79 6.77 14.43 3.24
CA ARG A 79 7.38 15.35 2.24
C ARG A 79 6.35 15.93 1.28
N ARG A 80 5.32 15.14 0.93
CA ARG A 80 4.16 15.58 0.13
C ARG A 80 3.18 16.47 0.91
N LYS A 81 3.48 16.82 2.18
CA LYS A 81 2.68 17.68 3.06
C LYS A 81 1.26 17.16 3.33
N TYR A 82 1.06 15.83 3.28
CA TYR A 82 -0.19 15.25 3.73
C TYR A 82 -0.45 15.58 5.20
N SER A 83 -1.74 15.76 5.54
CA SER A 83 -2.13 16.04 6.93
C SER A 83 -1.73 14.89 7.86
N HIS A 84 -1.50 15.20 9.13
CA HIS A 84 -1.22 14.18 10.14
C HIS A 84 -2.33 13.12 10.21
N ASN A 85 -3.59 13.53 10.07
CA ASN A 85 -4.73 12.63 10.08
C ASN A 85 -4.71 11.67 8.88
N THR A 86 -4.38 12.18 7.69
CA THR A 86 -4.22 11.36 6.48
C THR A 86 -3.11 10.32 6.67
N ILE A 87 -1.93 10.74 7.15
CA ILE A 87 -0.80 9.83 7.38
C ILE A 87 -1.14 8.75 8.42
N ARG A 88 -1.82 9.12 9.52
CA ARG A 88 -2.31 8.14 10.51
C ARG A 88 -3.27 7.14 9.87
N ARG A 89 -4.17 7.60 9.01
CA ARG A 89 -5.13 6.72 8.32
C ARG A 89 -4.40 5.74 7.41
N HIS A 90 -3.44 6.18 6.59
CA HIS A 90 -2.60 5.28 5.79
C HIS A 90 -1.91 4.21 6.64
N VAL A 91 -1.32 4.59 7.79
CA VAL A 91 -0.67 3.62 8.69
C VAL A 91 -1.68 2.64 9.27
N THR A 92 -2.86 3.11 9.69
CA THR A 92 -3.93 2.24 10.19
C THR A 92 -4.40 1.25 9.11
N THR A 93 -4.64 1.73 7.90
CA THR A 93 -5.08 0.89 6.78
C THR A 93 -4.03 -0.14 6.41
N LEU A 94 -2.75 0.25 6.38
CA LEU A 94 -1.64 -0.69 6.17
C LEU A 94 -1.55 -1.76 7.26
N ARG A 95 -1.74 -1.38 8.53
CA ARG A 95 -1.76 -2.35 9.63
C ARG A 95 -2.86 -3.39 9.43
N LYS A 96 -4.06 -2.95 9.02
CA LYS A 96 -5.20 -3.85 8.72
C LYS A 96 -4.89 -4.81 7.59
N LEU A 97 -4.27 -4.34 6.49
CA LEU A 97 -3.83 -5.21 5.40
C LEU A 97 -2.86 -6.30 5.89
N TYR A 98 -1.84 -5.93 6.68
CA TYR A 98 -0.87 -6.90 7.18
C TYR A 98 -1.44 -7.82 8.26
N ASP A 99 -2.35 -7.33 9.10
CA ASP A 99 -3.07 -8.19 10.05
C ASP A 99 -3.91 -9.24 9.29
N GLU A 100 -4.49 -8.88 8.15
CA GLU A 100 -5.22 -9.82 7.29
C GLU A 100 -4.30 -10.80 6.55
N LEU A 101 -3.10 -10.37 6.16
CA LEU A 101 -2.07 -11.30 5.66
C LEU A 101 -1.67 -12.32 6.73
N ILE A 102 -1.58 -11.89 7.99
CA ILE A 102 -1.24 -12.76 9.12
C ILE A 102 -2.40 -13.73 9.42
N SER A 103 -3.64 -13.24 9.45
CA SER A 103 -4.83 -14.08 9.73
C SER A 103 -4.94 -15.25 8.74
N ARG A 104 -4.52 -15.03 7.49
CA ARG A 104 -4.51 -16.02 6.40
C ARG A 104 -3.25 -16.88 6.33
N GLY A 105 -2.27 -16.63 7.20
CA GLY A 105 -0.99 -17.37 7.22
C GLY A 105 -0.05 -17.02 6.07
N HIS A 106 -0.29 -15.94 5.33
CA HIS A 106 0.61 -15.47 4.27
C HIS A 106 1.84 -14.75 4.81
N ARG A 107 1.78 -14.27 6.06
CA ARG A 107 2.86 -13.55 6.73
C ARG A 107 2.84 -13.78 8.24
N ASN A 108 3.98 -13.61 8.92
CA ASN A 108 4.10 -13.79 10.38
C ASN A 108 4.37 -12.48 11.15
N ASP A 109 4.61 -11.37 10.44
CA ASP A 109 4.90 -10.06 11.01
C ASP A 109 4.05 -8.95 10.38
N ASN A 110 3.86 -7.86 11.13
CA ASN A 110 3.19 -6.66 10.64
C ASN A 110 4.20 -5.49 10.60
N PRO A 111 4.76 -5.14 9.43
CA PRO A 111 5.79 -4.11 9.29
C PRO A 111 5.26 -2.69 9.62
N ALA A 112 3.95 -2.48 9.58
CA ALA A 112 3.33 -1.20 9.91
C ALA A 112 3.03 -1.03 11.42
N LYS A 113 3.11 -2.11 12.21
CA LYS A 113 2.72 -2.10 13.63
C LYS A 113 3.63 -1.20 14.48
N ARG A 114 4.94 -1.23 14.23
CA ARG A 114 5.95 -0.44 14.96
C ARG A 114 6.15 0.98 14.43
N VAL A 115 5.48 1.35 13.34
CA VAL A 115 5.62 2.69 12.74
C VAL A 115 4.81 3.71 13.53
N ILE A 116 5.51 4.66 14.15
CA ILE A 116 4.90 5.73 14.95
C ILE A 116 4.71 6.97 14.07
N VAL A 117 3.48 7.44 13.99
CA VAL A 117 3.16 8.74 13.38
C VAL A 117 3.09 9.78 14.50
N THR A 118 4.21 10.47 14.72
CA THR A 118 4.25 11.61 15.65
C THR A 118 3.73 12.86 14.96
N SER A 119 2.92 13.65 15.66
CA SER A 119 2.59 15.01 15.27
C SER A 119 3.83 15.87 15.52
N VAL A 120 4.41 16.45 14.46
CA VAL A 120 5.34 17.56 14.63
C VAL A 120 4.48 18.79 14.85
N ALA A 121 4.52 19.36 16.06
CA ALA A 121 3.83 20.60 16.37
C ALA A 121 4.24 21.67 15.36
N THR A 122 3.26 22.17 14.60
CA THR A 122 3.41 23.41 13.82
C THR A 122 3.68 24.51 14.84
N LYS A 123 4.91 25.04 14.89
CA LYS A 123 5.15 26.28 15.63
C LYS A 123 4.24 27.36 15.01
N PRO A 124 3.40 28.07 15.77
CA PRO A 124 2.70 29.22 15.23
C PRO A 124 3.77 30.24 14.83
N ASN A 125 3.69 30.75 13.60
CA ASN A 125 4.47 31.91 13.18
C ASN A 125 4.09 33.06 14.13
N ALA A 126 5.06 33.54 14.91
CA ALA A 126 4.91 34.79 15.64
C ALA A 126 4.79 35.92 14.61
N VAL A 127 3.72 36.72 14.77
CA VAL A 127 3.51 38.01 14.09
C VAL A 127 4.42 39.04 14.73
#